data_AF-A0A370FZV8-F1
#
_entry.id   AF-A0A370FZV8-F1
#
_cell.length_a   1.000
_cell.length_b   1.000
_cell.length_c   1.000
_cell.angle_alpha   90.00
_cell.angle_beta   90.00
_cell.angle_gamma   90.00
#
_symmetry.space_group_name_H-M   'P 1'
#
loop_
_entity.id
_entity.type
_entity.pdbx_description
1 polymer ?
#
loop_
_entity_poly.entity_id
_entity_poly.type
_entity_poly.pdbx_seq_one_letter_code
_entity_poly.pdbx_strand_id
1 'polypeptide(L)'
;MQFKPGESGNPEGRPKGSLNKRTQLVRLLEPRAEELVNKMVELALGGDSNALRLCIERLIPKASSSPIIAALPDLDINKAGSSIEIITEVMKQMLAGEVSPDQGKAIISLIEDYRRMLDSRKSSFFLEPDAF
;
A
#
# COMPACT_ATOMS: atom_id res chain seq x y z
N MET A 1 -43.06 6.48 -18.74
CA MET A 1 -43.73 5.55 -17.81
C MET A 1 -42.97 5.58 -16.49
N GLN A 2 -43.61 5.99 -15.41
CA GLN A 2 -43.03 5.93 -14.06
C GLN A 2 -43.31 4.54 -13.48
N PHE A 3 -42.29 3.88 -12.93
CA PHE A 3 -42.46 2.59 -12.26
C PHE A 3 -43.20 2.79 -10.93
N LYS A 4 -44.05 1.82 -10.55
CA LYS A 4 -44.77 1.87 -9.28
C LYS A 4 -43.77 1.77 -8.11
N PRO A 5 -43.93 2.57 -7.04
CA PRO A 5 -43.14 2.43 -5.84
C PRO A 5 -43.20 0.99 -5.31
N GLY A 6 -42.06 0.34 -5.14
CA GLY A 6 -41.97 -1.06 -4.68
C GLY A 6 -41.97 -2.14 -5.77
N GLU A 7 -42.20 -1.78 -7.04
CA GLU A 7 -42.12 -2.73 -8.16
C GLU A 7 -40.98 -2.35 -9.10
N SER A 8 -40.00 -3.26 -9.24
CA SER A 8 -38.95 -3.14 -10.25
C SER A 8 -39.57 -3.19 -11.65
N GLY A 9 -39.18 -2.25 -12.51
CA GLY A 9 -39.51 -2.29 -13.94
C GLY A 9 -38.95 -3.51 -14.70
N ASN A 10 -38.06 -4.26 -14.04
CA ASN A 10 -37.54 -5.53 -14.52
C ASN A 10 -37.64 -6.57 -13.39
N PRO A 11 -38.76 -7.31 -13.30
CA PRO A 11 -39.01 -8.28 -12.23
C PRO A 11 -38.07 -9.50 -12.29
N GLU A 12 -37.56 -9.87 -13.46
CA GLU A 12 -36.56 -10.94 -13.60
C GLU A 12 -35.12 -10.48 -13.28
N GLY A 13 -34.95 -9.17 -13.05
CA GLY A 13 -33.67 -8.58 -12.78
C GLY A 13 -32.73 -8.60 -14.00
N ARG A 14 -31.50 -8.14 -13.78
CA ARG A 14 -30.47 -8.11 -14.82
C ARG A 14 -30.16 -9.55 -15.29
N PRO A 15 -30.12 -9.84 -16.61
CA PRO A 15 -29.87 -11.20 -17.11
C PRO A 15 -28.62 -11.82 -16.49
N LYS A 16 -28.71 -13.06 -16.03
CA LYS A 16 -27.58 -13.80 -15.45
C LYS A 16 -26.46 -13.89 -16.49
N GLY A 17 -25.23 -13.56 -16.07
CA GLY A 17 -24.05 -13.55 -16.95
C GLY A 17 -23.87 -12.29 -17.80
N SER A 18 -24.76 -11.30 -17.72
CA SER A 18 -24.59 -10.05 -18.46
C SER A 18 -23.41 -9.23 -17.92
N LEU A 19 -22.36 -9.13 -18.73
CA LEU A 19 -21.17 -8.35 -18.40
C LEU A 19 -21.53 -6.87 -18.28
N ASN A 20 -20.95 -6.19 -17.30
CA ASN A 20 -21.02 -4.74 -17.25
C ASN A 20 -20.25 -4.13 -18.44
N LYS A 21 -20.58 -2.89 -18.81
CA LYS A 21 -19.94 -2.21 -19.96
C LYS A 21 -18.42 -2.18 -19.83
N ARG A 22 -17.91 -2.00 -18.61
CA ARG A 22 -16.47 -2.00 -18.31
C ARG A 22 -15.81 -3.32 -18.73
N THR A 23 -16.35 -4.45 -18.31
CA THR A 23 -15.82 -5.79 -18.64
C THR A 23 -15.90 -6.07 -20.13
N GLN A 24 -16.95 -5.59 -20.81
CA GLN A 24 -17.04 -5.70 -22.27
C GLN A 24 -15.92 -4.91 -22.95
N LEU A 25 -15.66 -3.66 -22.52
CA LEU A 25 -14.58 -2.83 -23.07
C LEU A 25 -13.19 -3.42 -22.80
N VAL A 26 -12.93 -3.93 -21.59
CA VAL A 26 -11.65 -4.57 -21.26
C VAL A 26 -11.38 -5.76 -22.20
N ARG A 27 -12.38 -6.61 -22.45
CA ARG A 27 -12.26 -7.75 -23.37
C ARG A 27 -11.95 -7.34 -24.82
N LEU A 28 -12.35 -6.14 -25.24
CA LEU A 28 -12.02 -5.60 -26.57
C LEU A 28 -10.59 -5.06 -26.65
N LEU A 29 -10.04 -4.60 -25.52
CA LEU A 29 -8.72 -3.97 -25.44
C LEU A 29 -7.61 -4.97 -25.14
N GLU A 30 -7.84 -5.95 -24.27
CA GLU A 30 -6.83 -6.93 -23.83
C GLU A 30 -6.08 -7.61 -24.98
N PRO A 31 -6.76 -8.14 -26.03
CA PRO A 31 -6.07 -8.78 -27.14
C PRO A 31 -5.17 -7.83 -27.95
N ARG A 32 -5.38 -6.52 -27.83
CA ARG A 32 -4.64 -5.46 -28.55
C ARG A 32 -3.72 -4.66 -27.62
N ALA A 33 -3.51 -5.12 -26.39
CA ALA A 33 -2.79 -4.35 -25.38
C ALA A 33 -1.39 -3.95 -25.86
N GLU A 34 -0.65 -4.88 -26.46
CA GLU A 34 0.69 -4.62 -26.99
C GLU A 34 0.69 -3.58 -28.11
N GLU A 35 -0.20 -3.71 -29.10
CA GLU A 35 -0.35 -2.75 -30.20
C GLU A 35 -0.69 -1.34 -29.70
N LEU A 36 -1.59 -1.24 -28.72
CA LEU A 36 -1.99 0.03 -28.11
C LEU A 36 -0.84 0.68 -27.35
N VAL A 37 -0.04 -0.11 -26.62
CA VAL A 37 1.14 0.37 -25.91
C VAL A 37 2.19 0.88 -26.90
N ASN A 38 2.50 0.11 -27.96
CA ASN A 38 3.44 0.52 -28.99
C ASN A 38 2.99 1.82 -29.69
N LYS A 39 1.70 1.94 -30.01
CA LYS A 39 1.17 3.16 -30.61
C LYS A 39 1.25 4.37 -29.67
N MET A 40 1.01 4.16 -28.38
CA MET A 40 1.17 5.21 -27.36
C MET A 40 2.62 5.72 -27.31
N VAL A 41 3.60 4.82 -27.36
CA VAL A 41 5.03 5.18 -27.38
C VAL A 41 5.37 5.98 -28.63
N GLU A 42 4.90 5.54 -29.81
CA GLU A 42 5.11 6.28 -31.07
C GLU A 42 4.55 7.70 -30.99
N LEU A 43 3.32 7.87 -30.51
CA LEU A 43 2.68 9.18 -30.35
C LEU A 43 3.42 10.06 -29.35
N ALA A 44 3.85 9.50 -28.22
CA ALA A 44 4.63 10.22 -27.23
C ALA A 44 5.96 10.74 -27.80
N LEU A 45 6.69 9.88 -28.53
CA LEU A 45 7.94 10.26 -29.21
C LEU A 45 7.70 11.25 -30.35
N GLY A 46 6.50 11.22 -30.97
CA GLY A 46 6.05 12.19 -31.96
C GLY A 46 5.59 13.54 -31.39
N GLY A 47 5.64 13.73 -30.07
CA GLY A 47 5.32 15.01 -29.42
C GLY A 47 3.88 15.17 -28.95
N ASP A 48 3.07 14.10 -28.91
CA ASP A 48 1.75 14.16 -28.29
C ASP A 48 1.89 14.36 -26.76
N SER A 49 1.42 15.51 -26.28
CA SER A 49 1.55 15.90 -24.87
C SER A 49 0.78 14.99 -23.91
N ASN A 50 -0.34 14.42 -24.34
CA ASN A 50 -1.15 13.52 -23.49
C ASN A 50 -0.47 12.16 -23.37
N ALA A 51 0.05 11.63 -24.48
CA ALA A 51 0.82 10.39 -24.49
C ALA A 51 2.08 10.53 -23.63
N LEU A 52 2.84 11.63 -23.79
CA LEU A 52 4.01 11.94 -22.97
C LEU A 52 3.68 11.97 -21.47
N ARG A 53 2.62 12.70 -21.10
CA ARG A 53 2.19 12.78 -19.70
C ARG A 53 1.84 11.40 -19.14
N LEU A 54 1.09 10.59 -19.88
CA LEU A 54 0.71 9.25 -19.44
C LEU A 54 1.94 8.35 -19.25
N CYS A 55 2.89 8.38 -20.19
CA CYS A 55 4.14 7.64 -20.09
C CYS A 55 4.95 8.07 -18.86
N ILE A 56 5.12 9.37 -18.62
CA ILE A 56 5.87 9.89 -17.46
C ILE A 56 5.20 9.51 -16.14
N GLU A 57 3.88 9.67 -16.02
CA GLU A 57 3.12 9.32 -14.80
C GLU A 57 3.17 7.82 -14.46
N ARG A 58 3.48 6.95 -15.42
CA ARG A 58 3.61 5.50 -15.20
C ARG A 58 5.05 5.04 -15.01
N LEU A 59 6.01 5.67 -15.70
CA LEU A 59 7.43 5.35 -15.59
C LEU A 59 8.05 5.92 -14.31
N ILE A 60 7.67 7.14 -13.93
CA ILE A 60 8.14 7.76 -12.70
C ILE A 60 7.17 7.34 -11.60
N PRO A 61 7.59 6.51 -10.63
CA PRO A 61 6.75 6.22 -9.48
C PRO A 61 6.40 7.56 -8.82
N LYS A 62 5.10 7.83 -8.67
CA LYS A 62 4.63 8.88 -7.76
C LYS A 62 5.37 8.63 -6.46
N ALA A 63 6.00 9.67 -5.88
CA ALA A 63 6.80 9.54 -4.65
C ALA A 63 5.98 8.88 -3.53
N SER A 64 5.97 7.55 -3.51
CA SER A 64 5.25 6.70 -2.60
C SER A 64 6.32 5.83 -2.00
N SER A 65 6.76 6.23 -0.81
CA SER A 65 7.74 5.57 0.03
C SER A 65 8.98 5.09 -0.74
N SER A 66 10.03 5.91 -0.76
CA SER A 66 11.38 5.37 -0.94
C SER A 66 11.57 4.13 -0.06
N PRO A 67 12.42 3.17 -0.45
CA PRO A 67 12.82 2.10 0.45
C PRO A 67 13.33 2.71 1.77
N ILE A 68 12.94 2.10 2.90
CA ILE A 68 13.46 2.48 4.21
C ILE A 68 14.91 2.01 4.26
N ILE A 69 15.84 2.89 3.93
CA ILE A 69 17.28 2.68 4.12
C ILE A 69 17.61 3.25 5.51
N ALA A 70 17.00 2.68 6.55
CA ALA A 70 17.39 2.98 7.91
C ALA A 70 18.45 1.96 8.32
N ALA A 71 19.68 2.43 8.58
CA ALA A 71 20.64 1.64 9.34
C ALA A 71 20.10 1.58 10.77
N LEU A 72 19.38 0.50 11.09
CA LEU A 72 19.02 0.23 12.47
C LEU A 72 20.33 -0.07 13.22
N PRO A 73 20.62 0.64 14.31
CA PRO A 73 21.78 0.32 15.14
C PRO A 73 21.65 -1.12 15.65
N ASP A 74 22.80 -1.77 15.86
CA ASP A 74 22.89 -3.13 16.40
C ASP A 74 22.44 -3.12 17.88
N LEU A 75 21.14 -3.02 18.09
CA LEU A 75 20.52 -2.86 19.38
C LEU A 75 19.74 -4.11 19.71
N ASP A 76 20.08 -4.70 20.86
CA ASP A 76 19.32 -5.80 21.43
C ASP A 76 17.93 -5.28 21.86
N ILE A 77 16.94 -5.58 21.03
CA ILE A 77 15.53 -5.26 21.23
C ILE A 77 14.96 -5.90 22.51
N ASN A 78 15.64 -6.89 23.10
CA ASN A 78 15.22 -7.55 24.34
C ASN A 78 15.64 -6.76 25.59
N LYS A 79 16.56 -5.80 25.47
CA LYS A 79 17.05 -5.01 26.59
C LYS A 79 16.03 -3.92 26.98
N ALA A 80 15.76 -3.81 28.29
CA ALA A 80 14.96 -2.71 28.82
C ALA A 80 15.61 -1.36 28.48
N GLY A 81 14.84 -0.40 27.96
CA GLY A 81 15.32 0.93 27.57
C GLY A 81 15.77 1.07 26.10
N SER A 82 16.09 -0.03 25.41
CA SER A 82 16.58 -0.03 24.02
C SER A 82 15.64 0.67 23.03
N SER A 83 14.32 0.60 23.26
CA SER A 83 13.32 1.22 22.38
C SER A 83 13.45 2.75 22.31
N ILE A 84 13.80 3.42 23.40
CA ILE A 84 13.98 4.89 23.40
C ILE A 84 15.22 5.28 22.59
N GLU A 85 16.29 4.48 22.69
CA GLU A 85 17.52 4.69 21.92
C GLU A 85 17.26 4.53 20.42
N ILE A 86 16.54 3.47 20.02
CA ILE A 86 16.16 3.24 18.61
C ILE A 86 15.28 4.40 18.09
N ILE A 87 14.24 4.79 18.84
CA ILE A 87 13.33 5.87 18.43
C ILE A 87 14.08 7.21 18.31
N THR A 88 15.00 7.48 19.24
CA THR A 88 15.83 8.70 19.19
C THR A 88 16.72 8.72 17.96
N GLU A 89 17.30 7.59 17.58
CA GLU A 89 18.14 7.49 16.39
C GLU A 89 17.34 7.66 15.10
N VAL A 90 16.16 7.04 15.01
CA VAL A 90 15.23 7.24 13.89
C VAL A 90 14.85 8.72 13.75
N MET A 91 14.59 9.42 14.86
CA MET A 91 14.30 10.85 14.83
C MET A 91 15.49 11.70 14.33
N LYS A 92 16.74 11.34 14.65
CA LYS A 92 17.92 12.02 14.11
C LYS A 92 18.04 11.82 12.60
N GLN A 93 17.87 10.58 12.12
CA GLN A 93 17.89 10.27 10.69
C GLN A 93 16.78 11.02 9.93
N MET A 94 15.62 11.22 10.57
CA MET A 94 14.55 12.06 10.03
C MET A 94 14.95 13.53 9.91
N LEU A 95 15.59 14.09 10.94
CA LEU A 95 16.08 15.48 10.92
C LEU A 95 17.22 15.68 9.91
N ALA A 96 18.04 14.65 9.67
CA ALA A 96 19.08 14.64 8.65
C ALA A 96 18.54 14.49 7.21
N GLY A 97 17.26 14.13 7.06
CA GLY A 97 16.63 13.90 5.75
C GLY A 97 16.95 12.54 5.12
N GLU A 98 17.58 11.64 5.88
CA GLU A 98 17.92 10.27 5.44
C GLU A 98 16.69 9.35 5.48
N VAL A 99 15.78 9.61 6.43
CA VAL A 99 14.52 8.88 6.60
C VAL A 99 13.35 9.88 6.51
N SER A 100 12.33 9.58 5.72
CA SER A 100 11.15 10.44 5.64
C SER A 100 10.28 10.33 6.89
N PRO A 101 9.46 11.35 7.21
CA PRO A 101 8.54 11.27 8.36
C PRO A 101 7.57 10.09 8.31
N ASP A 102 7.13 9.68 7.12
CA ASP A 102 6.25 8.52 6.96
C ASP A 102 7.00 7.21 7.21
N GLN A 103 8.25 7.11 6.75
CA GLN A 103 9.12 5.97 7.03
C GLN A 103 9.44 5.86 8.53
N GLY A 104 9.80 6.98 9.17
CA GLY A 104 10.09 7.01 10.61
C GLY A 104 8.90 6.58 11.46
N LYS A 105 7.68 7.07 11.13
CA LYS A 105 6.44 6.61 11.79
C LYS A 105 6.22 5.10 11.64
N ALA A 106 6.45 4.55 10.45
CA ALA A 106 6.30 3.11 10.22
C ALA A 106 7.29 2.29 11.07
N ILE A 107 8.55 2.72 11.17
CA ILE A 107 9.57 2.06 12.00
C ILE A 107 9.18 2.11 13.48
N ILE A 108 8.78 3.29 13.99
CA ILE A 108 8.39 3.47 15.39
C ILE A 108 7.20 2.58 15.74
N SER A 109 6.19 2.50 14.86
CA SER A 109 5.04 1.60 15.06
C SER A 109 5.47 0.14 15.18
N LEU A 110 6.37 -0.33 14.32
CA LEU A 110 6.88 -1.71 14.38
C LEU A 110 7.61 -2.01 15.70
N ILE A 111 8.35 -1.05 16.23
CA ILE A 111 9.06 -1.18 17.52
C ILE A 111 8.06 -1.26 18.67
N GLU A 112 7.03 -0.42 18.67
CA GLU A 112 5.98 -0.47 19.68
C GLU A 112 5.20 -1.78 19.66
N ASP A 113 4.84 -2.26 18.46
CA ASP A 113 4.13 -3.53 18.29
C ASP A 113 4.96 -4.71 18.80
N TYR A 114 6.25 -4.75 18.44
CA TYR A 114 7.17 -5.77 18.95
C TYR A 114 7.28 -5.74 20.48
N ARG A 115 7.33 -4.53 21.09
CA ARG A 115 7.40 -4.39 22.54
C ARG A 115 6.13 -4.87 23.25
N ARG A 116 4.95 -4.55 22.70
CA ARG A 116 3.67 -5.08 23.21
C ARG A 116 3.61 -6.61 23.15
N MET A 117 4.17 -7.21 22.10
CA MET A 117 4.27 -8.68 21.99
C MET A 117 5.18 -9.28 23.06
N LEU A 118 6.34 -8.67 23.34
CA LEU A 118 7.25 -9.13 24.39
C LEU A 118 6.63 -9.02 25.79
N ASP A 119 5.98 -7.90 26.09
CA ASP A 119 5.34 -7.68 27.40
C ASP A 119 4.16 -8.65 27.61
N SER A 120 3.40 -8.92 26.55
CA SER A 120 2.31 -9.91 26.56
C SER A 120 2.83 -11.33 26.79
N ARG A 121 3.98 -11.69 26.22
CA ARG A 121 4.66 -12.98 26.45
C ARG A 121 5.16 -13.12 27.90
N LYS A 122 5.72 -12.04 28.47
CA LYS A 122 6.16 -12.04 29.88
C LYS A 122 4.99 -12.17 30.85
N SER A 123 3.88 -11.49 30.57
CA SER A 123 2.66 -11.55 31.38
C SER A 123 2.03 -12.95 31.38
N SER A 124 2.01 -13.63 30.22
CA SER A 124 1.50 -15.00 30.10
C SER A 124 2.39 -16.05 30.78
N PHE A 125 3.70 -15.80 30.92
CA PHE A 125 4.61 -16.67 31.67
C PHE A 125 4.47 -16.54 33.20
N PHE A 126 3.87 -15.46 33.70
CA PHE A 126 3.67 -15.21 35.14
C PHE A 126 2.36 -15.79 35.70
N LEU A 127 1.50 -16.39 34.86
CA LEU A 127 0.19 -16.93 35.26
C LEU A 127 0.19 -18.45 35.53
N GLU A 128 1.33 -19.13 35.45
CA GLU A 128 1.48 -20.53 35.88
C GLU A 128 2.48 -20.68 37.05
N PRO A 129 2.18 -20.16 38.26
CA PRO A 129 2.68 -20.74 39.49
C PRO A 129 1.55 -21.47 40.22
N ASP A 130 1.79 -22.73 40.57
CA ASP A 130 0.98 -23.60 41.45
C ASP A 130 0.05 -24.62 40.77
N ALA A 131 0.64 -25.47 39.92
CA ALA A 131 0.14 -26.82 39.68
C ALA A 131 1.20 -27.88 40.03
N PHE A 132 1.48 -28.04 41.32
CA PHE A 132 2.06 -29.25 41.92
C PHE A 132 1.53 -29.46 43.34
#